data_AF-A0A6A4GA18-F1
#
_entry.id   AF-A0A6A4GA18-F1
#
_cell.length_a   1.000
_cell.length_b   1.000
_cell.length_c   1.000
_cell.angle_alpha   90.00
_cell.angle_beta   90.00
_cell.angle_gamma   90.00
#
_symmetry.space_group_name_H-M   'P 1'
#
loop_
_entity.id
_entity.type
_entity.pdbx_description
1 polymer ?
#
loop_
_entity_poly.entity_id
_entity_poly.type
_entity_poly.pdbx_seq_one_letter_code
_entity_poly.pdbx_strand_id
1 'polypeptide(L)'
;QGDWIVQCIQYMKENEWTSIHATPTAEAEWRAAAMDLGSRSLATKTKTSWYMGSNIPGKAIEPLNYSGGLQNYFKIITGVAERGYEGFRFSKCGEA
;
A
#
# COMPACT_ATOMS: atom_id res chain seq x y z
N GLN A 1 0.49 2.48 11.06
CA GLN A 1 0.11 3.30 9.89
C GLN A 1 -0.12 4.76 10.29
N GLY A 2 -0.89 5.05 11.35
CA GLY A 2 -1.15 6.43 11.81
C GLY A 2 0.10 7.30 11.90
N ASP A 3 1.14 6.83 12.61
CA ASP A 3 2.40 7.60 12.77
C ASP A 3 3.09 7.90 11.44
N TRP A 4 3.08 6.95 10.49
CA TRP A 4 3.64 7.14 9.15
C TRP A 4 2.89 8.23 8.38
N ILE A 5 1.56 8.25 8.46
CA ILE A 5 0.72 9.25 7.81
C ILE A 5 0.96 10.64 8.44
N VAL A 6 1.08 10.70 9.77
CA VAL A 6 1.38 11.96 10.48
C VAL A 6 2.74 12.51 10.03
N GLN A 7 3.78 11.66 9.98
CA GLN A 7 5.11 12.05 9.50
C GLN A 7 5.09 12.50 8.04
N CYS A 8 4.32 11.82 7.18
CA CYS A 8 4.14 12.23 5.79
C CYS A 8 3.50 13.61 5.66
N ILE A 9 2.45 13.88 6.44
CA ILE A 9 1.78 15.19 6.44
C ILE A 9 2.71 16.28 6.99
N GLN A 10 3.52 15.99 8.01
CA GLN A 10 4.54 16.92 8.53
C GLN A 10 5.58 17.23 7.46
N TYR A 11 6.14 16.19 6.81
CA TYR A 11 7.07 16.34 5.70
C TYR A 11 6.49 17.19 4.56
N MET A 12 5.23 16.95 4.19
CA MET A 12 4.55 17.78 3.17
C MET A 12 4.46 19.25 3.59
N LYS A 13 4.11 19.55 4.84
CA LYS A 13 4.02 20.92 5.35
C LYS A 13 5.36 21.63 5.36
N GLU A 14 6.41 20.96 5.82
CA GLU A 14 7.77 21.50 5.89
C GLU A 14 8.35 21.82 4.50
N ASN A 15 7.92 21.08 3.48
CA ASN A 15 8.37 21.25 2.09
C ASN A 15 7.34 21.99 1.20
N GLU A 16 6.27 22.52 1.80
CA GLU A 16 5.19 23.24 1.12
C GLU A 16 4.50 22.45 -0.01
N TRP A 17 4.45 21.12 0.12
CA TRP A 17 3.72 20.26 -0.81
C TRP A 17 2.22 20.31 -0.52
N THR A 18 1.43 20.33 -1.60
CA THR A 18 -0.04 20.39 -1.51
C THR A 18 -0.72 19.08 -1.90
N SER A 19 -0.02 18.23 -2.66
CA SER A 19 -0.51 16.92 -3.07
C SER A 19 0.58 15.86 -2.92
N ILE A 20 0.15 14.61 -2.72
CA ILE A 20 1.01 13.43 -2.77
C ILE A 20 0.21 12.32 -3.46
N HIS A 21 0.82 11.67 -4.44
CA HIS A 21 0.23 10.53 -5.14
C HIS A 21 1.26 9.43 -5.30
N ALA A 22 0.87 8.18 -5.06
CA ALA A 22 1.70 7.05 -5.45
C ALA A 22 1.82 7.04 -6.99
N THR A 23 3.01 6.69 -7.48
CA THR A 23 3.19 6.52 -8.92
C THR A 23 2.50 5.22 -9.37
N PRO A 24 1.98 5.15 -10.61
CA PRO A 24 1.34 3.93 -11.11
C PRO A 24 2.26 2.70 -11.03
N THR A 25 3.57 2.89 -11.23
CA THR A 25 4.58 1.84 -11.10
C THR A 25 4.66 1.33 -9.66
N ALA A 26 4.79 2.22 -8.68
CA ALA A 26 4.88 1.82 -7.27
C ALA A 26 3.61 1.11 -6.78
N GLU A 27 2.43 1.55 -7.23
CA GLU A 27 1.16 0.85 -6.93
C GLU A 27 1.13 -0.56 -7.54
N ALA A 28 1.54 -0.70 -8.81
CA ALA A 28 1.58 -1.98 -9.49
C ALA A 28 2.57 -2.96 -8.84
N GLU A 29 3.75 -2.47 -8.45
CA GLU A 29 4.77 -3.25 -7.75
C GLU A 29 4.28 -3.71 -6.37
N TRP A 30 3.67 -2.80 -5.59
CA TRP A 30 3.07 -3.14 -4.31
C TRP A 30 1.97 -4.20 -4.45
N ARG A 31 1.10 -4.04 -5.46
CA ARG A 31 0.05 -5.02 -5.78
C ARG A 31 0.66 -6.38 -6.13
N ALA A 32 1.66 -6.42 -7.00
CA ALA A 32 2.34 -7.66 -7.40
C ALA A 32 2.93 -8.39 -6.19
N ALA A 33 3.63 -7.67 -5.31
CA ALA A 33 4.21 -8.23 -4.09
C ALA A 33 3.13 -8.77 -3.13
N ALA A 34 2.05 -8.00 -2.89
CA ALA A 34 0.96 -8.43 -2.01
C ALA A 34 0.23 -9.67 -2.56
N MET A 35 -0.02 -9.72 -3.87
CA MET A 35 -0.64 -10.87 -4.52
C MET A 35 0.23 -12.11 -4.46
N ASP A 36 1.53 -11.99 -4.75
CA ASP A 36 2.47 -13.12 -4.70
C ASP A 36 2.49 -13.72 -3.29
N LEU A 37 2.63 -12.89 -2.26
CA LEU A 37 2.57 -13.34 -0.86
C LEU A 37 1.22 -14.00 -0.52
N GLY A 38 0.12 -13.37 -0.89
CA GLY A 38 -1.23 -13.87 -0.60
C GLY A 38 -1.57 -15.18 -1.32
N SER A 39 -1.11 -15.36 -2.55
CA SER A 39 -1.37 -16.54 -3.38
C SER A 39 -0.75 -17.83 -2.82
N ARG A 40 0.32 -17.70 -2.02
CA ARG A 40 1.00 -18.81 -1.35
C ARG A 40 0.25 -19.32 -0.11
N SER A 41 -0.80 -18.63 0.31
CA SER A 41 -1.60 -18.98 1.49
C SER A 41 -2.70 -20.01 1.19
N LEU A 42 -2.98 -20.87 2.18
CA LEU A 42 -4.16 -21.76 2.16
C LEU A 42 -5.49 -21.01 2.19
N ALA A 43 -5.51 -19.74 2.57
CA ALA A 43 -6.71 -18.91 2.57
C ALA A 43 -7.36 -18.81 1.18
N THR A 44 -6.60 -19.03 0.10
CA THR A 44 -7.11 -19.10 -1.27
C THR A 44 -8.02 -20.31 -1.53
N LYS A 45 -7.99 -21.34 -0.67
CA LYS A 45 -8.82 -22.56 -0.81
C LYS A 45 -10.20 -22.41 -0.16
N THR A 46 -10.44 -21.34 0.60
CA THR A 46 -11.68 -21.14 1.34
C THR A 46 -12.78 -20.59 0.42
N LYS A 47 -13.87 -21.36 0.28
CA LYS A 47 -15.00 -21.03 -0.61
C LYS A 47 -15.86 -19.86 -0.15
N THR A 48 -15.89 -19.56 1.15
CA THR A 48 -16.71 -18.49 1.74
C THR A 48 -15.88 -17.71 2.75
N SER A 49 -15.15 -16.71 2.27
CA SER A 49 -14.30 -15.87 3.13
C SER A 49 -14.31 -14.42 2.66
N TRP A 50 -14.52 -13.50 3.60
CA TRP A 50 -14.35 -12.08 3.36
C TRP A 50 -12.87 -11.70 3.14
N TYR A 51 -11.94 -12.50 3.67
CA TYR A 51 -10.50 -12.23 3.62
C TYR A 51 -9.92 -12.24 2.20
N MET A 52 -10.56 -13.00 1.30
CA MET A 52 -10.23 -13.10 -0.12
C MET A 52 -11.37 -12.59 -1.03
N GLY A 53 -12.46 -12.09 -0.44
CA GLY A 53 -13.66 -11.66 -1.18
C GLY A 53 -14.55 -12.78 -1.74
N SER A 54 -14.30 -14.06 -1.41
CA SER A 54 -15.09 -15.21 -1.89
C SER A 54 -16.48 -15.32 -1.27
N ASN A 55 -16.82 -14.47 -0.30
CA ASN A 55 -18.15 -14.41 0.32
C ASN A 55 -19.21 -13.68 -0.52
N ILE A 56 -18.83 -12.95 -1.58
CA ILE A 56 -19.76 -12.15 -2.41
C ILE A 56 -19.82 -12.74 -3.82
N PRO A 57 -20.99 -13.22 -4.29
CA PRO A 57 -21.15 -13.71 -5.66
C PRO A 57 -20.78 -12.64 -6.69
N GLY A 58 -19.97 -13.02 -7.69
CA GLY A 58 -19.52 -12.13 -8.76
C GLY A 58 -18.35 -11.21 -8.39
N LYS A 59 -17.91 -11.15 -7.12
CA LYS A 59 -16.71 -10.41 -6.72
C LYS A 59 -15.46 -11.18 -7.11
N ALA A 60 -14.42 -10.48 -7.57
CA ALA A 60 -13.10 -11.07 -7.80
C ALA A 60 -12.55 -11.67 -6.49
N ILE A 61 -12.05 -12.90 -6.59
CA ILE A 61 -11.42 -13.61 -5.46
C ILE A 61 -9.91 -13.38 -5.55
N GLU A 62 -9.39 -12.51 -4.70
CA GLU A 62 -7.97 -12.14 -4.67
C GLU A 62 -7.53 -11.78 -3.24
N PRO A 63 -6.20 -11.80 -2.96
CA PRO A 63 -5.68 -11.26 -1.71
C PRO A 63 -6.06 -9.80 -1.52
N LEU A 64 -6.78 -9.50 -0.43
CA LEU A 64 -7.19 -8.13 -0.09
C LEU A 64 -6.26 -7.44 0.92
N ASN A 65 -5.27 -8.18 1.44
CA ASN A 65 -4.39 -7.73 2.51
C ASN A 65 -2.94 -8.10 2.20
N TYR A 66 -2.02 -7.34 2.78
CA TYR A 66 -0.60 -7.70 2.78
C TYR A 66 -0.34 -8.82 3.80
N SER A 67 0.06 -10.00 3.33
CA SER A 67 0.29 -11.18 4.18
C SER A 67 1.74 -11.38 4.64
N GLY A 68 2.63 -10.42 4.39
CA GLY A 68 4.07 -10.53 4.72
C GLY A 68 4.42 -10.28 6.20
N GLY A 69 3.43 -10.11 7.07
CA GLY A 69 3.62 -9.87 8.51
C GLY A 69 3.95 -8.43 8.88
N LEU A 70 3.67 -8.07 10.13
CA LEU A 70 3.72 -6.68 10.61
C LEU A 70 5.14 -6.10 10.62
N GLN A 71 6.14 -6.88 11.00
CA GLN A 71 7.54 -6.45 11.02
C GLN A 71 8.05 -6.06 9.63
N ASN A 72 7.76 -6.90 8.63
CA ASN A 72 8.14 -6.61 7.26
C ASN A 72 7.36 -5.41 6.69
N TYR A 73 6.06 -5.34 7.00
CA TYR A 73 5.24 -4.19 6.63
C TYR A 73 5.81 -2.87 7.16
N PHE A 74 6.16 -2.82 8.44
CA PHE A 74 6.78 -1.63 9.04
C PHE A 74 8.11 -1.29 8.39
N LYS A 75 9.00 -2.27 8.22
CA LYS A 75 10.29 -2.08 7.56
C LYS A 75 10.14 -1.46 6.17
N ILE A 76 9.16 -1.90 5.38
CA ILE A 76 8.90 -1.37 4.04
C ILE A 76 8.45 0.08 4.13
N ILE A 77 7.40 0.38 4.90
CA ILE A 77 6.84 1.74 4.93
C ILE A 77 7.81 2.75 5.56
N THR A 78 8.52 2.39 6.63
CA THR A 78 9.50 3.28 7.25
C THR A 78 10.67 3.52 6.32
N GLY A 79 11.16 2.48 5.64
CA GLY A 79 12.21 2.62 4.65
C GLY A 79 11.81 3.54 3.49
N VAL A 80 10.56 3.49 3.02
CA VAL A 80 10.05 4.42 2.02
C VAL A 80 10.09 5.87 2.53
N ALA A 81 9.64 6.12 3.77
CA ALA A 81 9.68 7.46 4.36
C ALA A 81 11.12 7.97 4.54
N GLU A 82 12.03 7.12 5.04
CA GLU A 82 13.46 7.43 5.23
C GLU A 82 14.16 7.80 3.92
N ARG A 83 13.70 7.24 2.79
CA ARG A 83 14.22 7.54 1.44
C ARG A 83 13.48 8.68 0.75
N GLY A 84 12.81 9.55 1.51
CA GLY A 84 12.10 10.70 0.96
C GLY A 84 10.82 10.33 0.23
N TYR A 85 10.10 9.31 0.72
CA TYR A 85 8.85 8.80 0.14
C TYR A 85 9.01 8.31 -1.30
N GLU A 86 10.03 7.48 -1.53
CA GLU A 86 10.25 6.79 -2.81
C GLU A 86 8.97 6.15 -3.35
N GLY A 87 8.73 6.30 -4.65
CA GLY A 87 7.53 5.79 -5.32
C GLY A 87 6.32 6.71 -5.22
N PHE A 88 6.42 7.82 -4.49
CA PHE A 88 5.44 8.90 -4.48
C PHE A 88 5.92 10.12 -5.27
N ARG A 89 4.95 10.86 -5.82
CA ARG A 89 5.14 12.16 -6.45
C ARG A 89 4.43 13.21 -5.61
N PHE A 90 5.16 14.28 -5.30
CA PHE A 90 4.63 15.46 -4.63
C PHE A 90 4.43 16.58 -5.65
N SER A 91 3.42 17.41 -5.45
CA SER A 91 3.25 18.63 -6.24
C SER A 91 2.70 19.80 -5.43
N LYS A 92 2.96 21.01 -5.90
CA LYS A 92 2.36 22.26 -5.38
C LYS A 92 1.09 22.60 -6.16
N CYS A 93 0.22 23.39 -5.56
CA CYS A 93 -1.04 23.80 -6.17
C CYS A 93 -0.74 24.65 -7.40
N GLY A 94 -1.11 24.17 -8.58
CA GLY A 94 -0.86 24.85 -9.86
C GLY A 94 0.27 24.26 -10.71
N GLU A 95 1.00 23.27 -10.23
CA GLU A 95 1.99 22.51 -11.01
C GLU A 95 1.41 21.13 -11.36
N ALA A 96 1.16 20.91 -12.66
CA ALA A 96 0.66 19.65 -13.22
C ALA A 96 1.82 18.77 -13.71
#